data_AF-A0A0M0J7P9-F1
#
_entry.id   AF-A0A0M0J7P9-F1
#
_cell.length_a   1.000
_cell.length_b   1.000
_cell.length_c   1.000
_cell.angle_alpha   90.00
_cell.angle_beta   90.00
_cell.angle_gamma   90.00
#
_symmetry.space_group_name_H-M   'P 1'
#
loop_
_entity.id
_entity.type
_entity.pdbx_description
1 polymer ?
#
loop_
_entity_poly.entity_id
_entity_poly.type
_entity_poly.pdbx_seq_one_letter_code
_entity_poly.pdbx_strand_id
1 'polypeptide(L)'
;MRRSMTTATSSTTFGGIPLPSSLLARVRMMGARRPLPIQQAAMSRVFAGESLAIHSQTGSGKTLSFMLPLLLRLRVGVPRQVLVCVPTRELAVQTLEHVQALSPMAAVLLRGTEPDLLRTSLAQQDAPVLIATAGQLAKLNAVLEARGGEQVLADLRRTLRTLVLDESDAILGPKGKGGMLNRSRRNRAMEKLPQAQALRRLVERRKDAEHTRVQLVLASATLSARVMRDLAFVVGRRAATDEP
;
A
#
# COMPACT_ATOMS: atom_id res chain seq x y z
N MET A 1 41.04 17.32 -16.22
CA MET A 1 40.81 15.89 -15.88
C MET A 1 39.61 15.78 -14.94
N ARG A 2 38.46 15.29 -15.43
CA ARG A 2 37.34 14.83 -14.59
C ARG A 2 36.94 13.46 -15.14
N ARG A 3 37.33 12.38 -14.45
CA ARG A 3 36.91 11.02 -14.79
C ARG A 3 35.45 10.87 -14.36
N SER A 4 34.54 10.78 -15.33
CA SER A 4 33.18 10.30 -15.09
C SER A 4 33.27 8.85 -14.66
N MET A 5 32.99 8.58 -13.38
CA MET A 5 32.81 7.22 -12.88
C MET A 5 31.39 6.78 -13.23
N THR A 6 31.25 6.13 -14.38
CA THR A 6 30.04 5.38 -14.73
C THR A 6 30.06 4.10 -13.88
N THR A 7 29.39 4.10 -12.74
CA THR A 7 29.19 2.86 -11.97
C THR A 7 28.25 1.96 -12.75
N ALA A 8 28.80 0.95 -13.43
CA ALA A 8 28.02 -0.10 -14.06
C ALA A 8 27.30 -0.90 -12.96
N THR A 9 26.02 -0.60 -12.71
CA THR A 9 25.16 -1.44 -11.88
C THR A 9 24.84 -2.71 -12.67
N SER A 10 25.57 -3.79 -12.40
CA SER A 10 25.17 -5.13 -12.88
C SER A 10 23.79 -5.45 -12.29
N SER A 11 22.80 -5.62 -13.17
CA SER A 11 21.45 -6.01 -12.79
C SER A 11 21.37 -7.53 -12.65
N THR A 12 20.72 -7.98 -11.59
CA THR A 12 20.47 -9.40 -11.29
C THR A 12 18.98 -9.58 -11.04
N THR A 13 18.45 -10.81 -11.04
CA THR A 13 17.01 -11.04 -10.82
C THR A 13 16.74 -11.59 -9.43
N PHE A 14 15.63 -11.17 -8.82
CA PHE A 14 15.09 -11.75 -7.58
C PHE A 14 13.57 -11.76 -7.67
N GLY A 15 12.93 -12.91 -7.45
CA GLY A 15 11.46 -13.03 -7.57
C GLY A 15 10.91 -12.63 -8.95
N GLY A 16 11.69 -12.83 -10.03
CA GLY A 16 11.25 -12.55 -11.40
C GLY A 16 11.36 -11.08 -11.83
N ILE A 17 11.91 -10.20 -10.99
CA ILE A 17 12.10 -8.77 -11.31
C ILE A 17 13.60 -8.39 -11.36
N PRO A 18 13.99 -7.41 -12.19
CA PRO A 18 15.36 -6.91 -12.23
C PRO A 18 15.68 -6.06 -11.00
N LEU A 19 16.80 -6.33 -10.34
CA LEU A 19 17.30 -5.63 -9.17
C LEU A 19 18.72 -5.09 -9.40
N PRO A 20 18.98 -3.84 -8.98
CA PRO A 20 20.35 -3.37 -8.79
C PRO A 20 21.09 -4.23 -7.76
N SER A 21 22.37 -4.51 -7.99
CA SER A 21 23.19 -5.32 -7.08
C SER A 21 23.20 -4.80 -5.62
N SER A 22 23.14 -3.48 -5.43
CA SER A 22 23.06 -2.85 -4.10
C SER A 22 21.77 -3.20 -3.35
N LEU A 23 20.65 -3.25 -4.05
CA LEU A 23 19.36 -3.62 -3.46
C LEU A 23 19.29 -5.14 -3.19
N LEU A 24 19.83 -5.95 -4.11
CA LEU A 24 19.94 -7.40 -3.88
C LEU A 24 20.80 -7.72 -2.65
N ALA A 25 21.88 -6.98 -2.42
CA ALA A 25 22.70 -7.13 -1.21
C ALA A 25 21.88 -6.87 0.06
N ARG A 26 21.06 -5.80 0.09
CA ARG A 26 20.16 -5.49 1.21
C ARG A 26 19.12 -6.59 1.43
N VAL A 27 18.49 -7.08 0.35
CA VAL A 27 17.56 -8.21 0.41
C VAL A 27 18.21 -9.44 1.05
N ARG A 28 19.46 -9.74 0.68
CA ARG A 28 20.23 -10.86 1.27
C ARG A 28 20.60 -10.62 2.74
N MET A 29 20.95 -9.39 3.12
CA MET A 29 21.23 -9.02 4.51
C MET A 29 20.01 -9.17 5.41
N MET A 30 18.81 -8.97 4.88
CA MET A 30 17.54 -9.25 5.57
C MET A 30 17.23 -10.76 5.68
N GLY A 31 18.14 -11.63 5.26
CA GLY A 31 17.99 -13.10 5.32
C GLY A 31 17.32 -13.71 4.08
N ALA A 32 16.83 -12.92 3.13
CA ALA A 32 16.16 -13.41 1.93
C ALA A 32 17.18 -13.80 0.84
N ARG A 33 17.77 -15.01 0.97
CA ARG A 33 18.75 -15.52 0.00
C ARG A 33 18.13 -15.99 -1.31
N ARG A 34 16.92 -16.55 -1.25
CA ARG A 34 16.12 -17.00 -2.41
C ARG A 34 14.68 -16.50 -2.22
N PRO A 35 13.98 -16.13 -3.30
CA PRO A 35 12.60 -15.69 -3.20
C PRO A 35 11.71 -16.87 -2.80
N LEU A 36 10.77 -16.63 -1.89
CA LEU A 36 9.73 -17.60 -1.53
C LEU A 36 8.75 -17.79 -2.71
N PRO A 37 8.04 -18.94 -2.81
CA PRO A 37 7.07 -19.16 -3.90
C PRO A 37 6.06 -18.01 -4.05
N ILE A 38 5.56 -17.47 -2.94
CA ILE A 38 4.65 -16.32 -2.95
C ILE A 38 5.31 -15.04 -3.45
N GLN A 39 6.60 -14.84 -3.19
CA GLN A 39 7.36 -13.70 -3.70
C GLN A 39 7.54 -13.84 -5.21
N GLN A 40 7.90 -15.02 -5.71
CA GLN A 40 8.02 -15.27 -7.14
C GLN A 40 6.69 -15.06 -7.88
N ALA A 41 5.58 -15.54 -7.32
CA ALA A 41 4.25 -15.40 -7.91
C ALA A 41 3.74 -13.95 -7.92
N ALA A 42 4.09 -13.15 -6.91
CA ALA A 42 3.57 -11.79 -6.76
C ALA A 42 4.49 -10.70 -7.32
N MET A 43 5.81 -10.79 -7.15
CA MET A 43 6.73 -9.68 -7.39
C MET A 43 6.68 -9.16 -8.83
N SER A 44 6.73 -10.05 -9.82
CA SER A 44 6.65 -9.67 -11.24
C SER A 44 5.34 -8.96 -11.58
N ARG A 45 4.22 -9.42 -11.01
CA ARG A 45 2.89 -8.85 -11.23
C ARG A 45 2.76 -7.47 -10.57
N VAL A 46 3.22 -7.35 -9.31
CA VAL A 46 3.28 -6.06 -8.61
C VAL A 46 4.19 -5.08 -9.35
N PHE A 47 5.31 -5.55 -9.89
CA PHE A 47 6.24 -4.74 -10.68
C PHE A 47 5.64 -4.29 -12.03
N ALA A 48 4.85 -5.15 -12.68
CA ALA A 48 4.11 -4.81 -13.88
C ALA A 48 2.98 -3.79 -13.65
N GLY A 49 2.62 -3.50 -12.39
CA GLY A 49 1.54 -2.57 -12.06
C GLY A 49 0.18 -3.23 -11.94
N GLU A 50 0.10 -4.56 -11.92
CA GLU A 50 -1.15 -5.29 -11.72
C GLU A 50 -1.70 -5.07 -10.31
N SER A 51 -3.02 -4.93 -10.22
CA SER A 51 -3.72 -5.02 -8.94
C SER A 51 -3.97 -6.48 -8.61
N LEU A 52 -3.59 -6.93 -7.40
CA LEU A 52 -3.77 -8.32 -6.99
C LEU A 52 -3.90 -8.48 -5.48
N ALA A 53 -4.39 -9.65 -5.09
CA ALA A 53 -4.43 -10.10 -3.71
C ALA A 53 -3.40 -11.21 -3.48
N ILE A 54 -2.58 -11.04 -2.44
CA ILE A 54 -1.48 -11.91 -2.06
C ILE A 54 -1.92 -12.71 -0.83
N HIS A 55 -2.18 -14.00 -1.03
CA HIS A 55 -2.52 -14.93 0.04
C HIS A 55 -1.27 -15.65 0.54
N SER A 56 -0.99 -15.57 1.84
CA SER A 56 -0.01 -16.44 2.51
C SER A 56 -0.19 -16.40 4.02
N GLN A 57 0.45 -17.28 4.79
CA GLN A 57 0.38 -17.24 6.27
C GLN A 57 1.14 -16.03 6.83
N THR A 58 0.96 -15.68 8.11
CA THR A 58 1.76 -14.64 8.80
C THR A 58 3.24 -15.06 8.87
N GLY A 59 4.18 -14.10 8.79
CA GLY A 59 5.62 -14.38 8.82
C GLY A 59 6.26 -14.92 7.52
N SER A 60 5.53 -14.95 6.41
CA SER A 60 5.93 -15.56 5.12
C SER A 60 6.63 -14.62 4.12
N GLY A 61 7.09 -13.44 4.55
CA GLY A 61 7.78 -12.49 3.67
C GLY A 61 6.89 -11.76 2.65
N LYS A 62 5.59 -11.61 2.92
CA LYS A 62 4.65 -10.85 2.06
C LYS A 62 5.06 -9.40 1.87
N THR A 63 5.55 -8.76 2.93
CA THR A 63 6.01 -7.36 2.87
C THR A 63 7.07 -7.21 1.79
N LEU A 64 8.00 -8.16 1.67
CA LEU A 64 8.98 -8.15 0.59
C LEU A 64 8.32 -8.38 -0.78
N SER A 65 7.33 -9.28 -0.88
CA SER A 65 6.60 -9.57 -2.13
C SER A 65 6.01 -8.35 -2.81
N PHE A 66 5.53 -7.36 -2.03
CA PHE A 66 4.97 -6.13 -2.59
C PHE A 66 5.90 -4.92 -2.44
N MET A 67 6.62 -4.76 -1.32
CA MET A 67 7.42 -3.54 -1.14
C MET A 67 8.61 -3.48 -2.08
N LEU A 68 9.30 -4.59 -2.30
CA LEU A 68 10.49 -4.61 -3.16
C LEU A 68 10.18 -4.15 -4.60
N PRO A 69 9.19 -4.73 -5.31
CA PRO A 69 8.81 -4.24 -6.64
C PRO A 69 8.26 -2.82 -6.63
N LEU A 70 7.56 -2.39 -5.57
CA LEU A 70 7.04 -1.01 -5.48
C LEU A 70 8.16 0.02 -5.28
N LEU A 71 9.17 -0.29 -4.46
CA LEU A 71 10.34 0.56 -4.26
C LEU A 71 11.11 0.81 -5.56
N LEU A 72 11.22 -0.21 -6.41
CA LEU A 72 11.87 -0.09 -7.73
C LEU A 72 11.10 0.78 -8.73
N ARG A 73 9.82 1.04 -8.48
CA ARG A 73 8.95 1.85 -9.35
C ARG A 73 8.77 3.29 -8.88
N LEU A 74 9.36 3.64 -7.73
CA LEU A 74 9.27 4.98 -7.19
C LEU A 74 9.98 5.98 -8.11
N ARG A 75 9.29 7.08 -8.42
CA ARG A 75 9.89 8.25 -9.06
C ARG A 75 10.63 9.09 -8.04
N VAL A 76 11.89 9.41 -8.30
CA VAL A 76 12.69 10.29 -7.44
C VAL A 76 12.04 11.67 -7.36
N GLY A 77 12.01 12.27 -6.17
CA GLY A 77 11.44 13.61 -5.95
C GLY A 77 9.92 13.70 -5.95
N VAL A 78 9.20 12.58 -6.09
CA VAL A 78 7.73 12.56 -6.03
C VAL A 78 7.28 11.97 -4.68
N PRO A 79 6.58 12.74 -3.83
CA PRO A 79 6.13 12.27 -2.52
C PRO A 79 4.87 11.40 -2.62
N ARG A 80 4.61 10.58 -1.59
CA ARG A 80 3.31 9.91 -1.34
C ARG A 80 2.81 9.05 -2.52
N GLN A 81 3.72 8.38 -3.22
CA GLN A 81 3.42 7.50 -4.36
C GLN A 81 2.79 6.18 -3.95
N VAL A 82 3.14 5.68 -2.76
CA VAL A 82 2.60 4.44 -2.18
C VAL A 82 2.00 4.76 -0.83
N LEU A 83 0.74 4.37 -0.62
CA LEU A 83 0.12 4.38 0.70
C LEU A 83 -0.01 2.94 1.18
N VAL A 84 0.62 2.62 2.31
CA VAL A 84 0.49 1.33 2.98
C VAL A 84 -0.43 1.50 4.19
N CYS A 85 -1.57 0.83 4.16
CA CYS A 85 -2.47 0.71 5.31
C CYS A 85 -2.18 -0.59 6.06
N VAL A 86 -2.03 -0.49 7.37
CA VAL A 86 -1.86 -1.63 8.30
C VAL A 86 -2.89 -1.53 9.44
N PRO A 87 -3.23 -2.62 10.15
CA PRO A 87 -4.27 -2.56 11.17
C PRO A 87 -3.80 -2.00 12.52
N THR A 88 -2.50 -2.12 12.84
CA THR A 88 -1.95 -1.70 14.15
C THR A 88 -0.70 -0.83 14.01
N ARG A 89 -0.34 -0.14 15.09
CA ARG A 89 0.86 0.71 15.12
C ARG A 89 2.13 -0.13 15.12
N GLU A 90 2.10 -1.28 15.78
CA GLU A 90 3.21 -2.22 15.87
C GLU A 90 3.56 -2.73 14.47
N LEU A 91 2.56 -3.13 13.67
CA LEU A 91 2.76 -3.51 12.28
C LEU A 91 3.22 -2.35 11.41
N ALA A 92 2.81 -1.11 11.72
CA ALA A 92 3.28 0.07 11.01
C ALA A 92 4.79 0.26 11.22
N VAL A 93 5.26 0.15 12.46
CA VAL A 93 6.68 0.24 12.81
C VAL A 93 7.48 -0.89 12.14
N GLN A 94 7.02 -2.13 12.21
CA GLN A 94 7.68 -3.26 11.54
C GLN A 94 7.73 -3.09 10.02
N THR A 95 6.66 -2.56 9.42
CA THR A 95 6.63 -2.26 7.99
C THR A 95 7.61 -1.15 7.64
N LEU A 96 7.69 -0.10 8.46
CA LEU A 96 8.66 0.99 8.28
C LEU A 96 10.09 0.45 8.32
N GLU A 97 10.44 -0.35 9.34
CA GLU A 97 11.77 -0.95 9.50
C GLU A 97 12.15 -1.81 8.29
N HIS A 98 11.22 -2.66 7.82
CA HIS A 98 11.44 -3.46 6.61
C HIS A 98 11.69 -2.60 5.37
N VAL A 99 10.92 -1.53 5.18
CA VAL A 99 11.11 -0.64 4.03
C VAL A 99 12.41 0.14 4.13
N GLN A 100 12.78 0.62 5.32
CA GLN A 100 14.01 1.37 5.54
C GLN A 100 15.26 0.50 5.43
N ALA A 101 15.18 -0.80 5.76
CA ALA A 101 16.26 -1.74 5.50
C ALA A 101 16.59 -1.84 3.99
N LEU A 102 15.57 -1.78 3.14
CA LEU A 102 15.70 -1.79 1.68
C LEU A 102 16.07 -0.40 1.12
N SER A 103 15.44 0.66 1.62
CA SER A 103 15.60 2.04 1.17
C SER A 103 15.41 3.02 2.34
N PRO A 104 16.50 3.47 2.99
CA PRO A 104 16.45 4.17 4.29
C PRO A 104 15.55 5.41 4.37
N MET A 105 15.35 6.12 3.25
CA MET A 105 14.57 7.36 3.19
C MET A 105 13.25 7.22 2.44
N ALA A 106 12.89 6.01 2.00
CA ALA A 106 11.72 5.84 1.16
C ALA A 106 10.40 5.92 1.92
N ALA A 107 10.39 5.66 3.23
CA ALA A 107 9.16 5.53 4.00
C ALA A 107 9.15 6.37 5.27
N VAL A 108 7.94 6.80 5.63
CA VAL A 108 7.62 7.43 6.92
C VAL A 108 6.29 6.91 7.44
N LEU A 109 6.17 6.89 8.77
CA LEU A 109 4.86 6.74 9.42
C LEU A 109 4.11 8.05 9.33
N LEU A 110 2.85 7.99 8.91
CA LEU A 110 1.92 9.09 9.08
C LEU A 110 1.79 9.40 10.58
N ARG A 111 1.96 10.66 10.96
CA ARG A 111 1.88 11.12 12.35
C ARG A 111 0.55 11.81 12.60
N GLY A 112 0.22 11.94 13.88
CA GLY A 112 -1.02 12.57 14.32
C GLY A 112 -2.13 11.54 14.47
N THR A 113 -2.80 11.61 15.61
CA THR A 113 -4.05 10.89 15.85
C THR A 113 -5.24 11.82 15.71
N GLU A 114 -5.10 13.14 15.63
CA GLU A 114 -6.22 14.06 15.43
C GLU A 114 -6.16 14.71 14.04
N PRO A 115 -7.28 15.17 13.46
CA PRO A 115 -7.33 15.67 12.09
C PRO A 115 -6.29 16.76 11.78
N ASP A 116 -6.10 17.73 12.68
CA ASP A 116 -5.14 18.83 12.45
C ASP A 116 -3.69 18.35 12.45
N LEU A 117 -3.35 17.43 13.35
CA LEU A 117 -2.02 16.81 13.42
C LEU A 117 -1.78 15.92 12.19
N LEU A 118 -2.81 15.21 11.73
CA LEU A 118 -2.77 14.37 10.54
C LEU A 118 -2.53 15.22 9.28
N ARG A 119 -3.27 16.33 9.15
CA ARG A 119 -3.10 17.31 8.07
C ARG A 119 -1.69 17.89 8.05
N THR A 120 -1.19 18.29 9.22
CA THR A 120 0.17 18.82 9.39
C THR A 120 1.20 17.77 8.99
N SER A 121 1.02 16.52 9.41
CA SER A 121 1.92 15.42 9.04
C SER A 121 1.93 15.19 7.52
N LEU A 122 0.76 15.19 6.87
CA LEU A 122 0.65 15.03 5.42
C LEU A 122 1.39 16.15 4.67
N ALA A 123 1.31 17.39 5.16
CA ALA A 123 1.96 18.55 4.56
C ALA A 123 3.49 18.55 4.74
N GLN A 124 3.99 18.00 5.84
CA GLN A 124 5.43 18.03 6.19
C GLN A 124 6.21 16.79 5.73
N GLN A 125 5.53 15.73 5.30
CA GLN A 125 6.16 14.45 4.95
C GLN A 125 6.18 14.23 3.44
N ASP A 126 7.37 14.36 2.86
CA ASP A 126 7.61 14.19 1.41
C ASP A 126 8.17 12.81 1.02
N ALA A 127 8.11 11.83 1.92
CA ALA A 127 8.54 10.48 1.59
C ALA A 127 7.65 9.85 0.50
N PRO A 128 8.21 9.06 -0.42
CA PRO A 128 7.44 8.41 -1.47
C PRO A 128 6.51 7.30 -0.96
N VAL A 129 6.81 6.70 0.20
CA VAL A 129 5.97 5.69 0.86
C VAL A 129 5.43 6.27 2.16
N LEU A 130 4.11 6.34 2.27
CA LEU A 130 3.42 6.72 3.50
C LEU A 130 2.81 5.47 4.13
N ILE A 131 3.14 5.20 5.39
CA ILE A 131 2.58 4.08 6.14
C ILE A 131 1.60 4.64 7.17
N ALA A 132 0.35 4.18 7.13
CA ALA A 132 -0.70 4.65 8.01
C ALA A 132 -1.46 3.47 8.62
N THR A 133 -1.97 3.66 9.84
CA THR A 133 -2.90 2.70 10.43
C THR A 133 -4.31 2.90 9.88
N ALA A 134 -5.13 1.85 9.92
CA ALA A 134 -6.56 1.94 9.58
C ALA A 134 -7.27 3.05 10.39
N GLY A 135 -6.89 3.24 11.67
CA GLY A 135 -7.44 4.32 12.50
C GLY A 135 -7.07 5.72 12.02
N GLN A 136 -5.88 5.92 11.48
CA GLN A 136 -5.49 7.21 10.88
C GLN A 136 -6.23 7.46 9.57
N LEU A 137 -6.41 6.43 8.73
CA LEU A 137 -7.24 6.56 7.54
C LEU A 137 -8.71 6.84 7.86
N ALA A 138 -9.25 6.25 8.92
CA ALA A 138 -10.59 6.57 9.39
C ALA A 138 -10.74 8.07 9.71
N LYS A 139 -9.72 8.68 10.33
CA LYS A 139 -9.69 10.11 10.67
C LYS A 139 -9.35 11.01 9.49
N LEU A 140 -8.83 10.46 8.39
CA LEU A 140 -8.58 11.21 7.16
C LEU A 140 -9.87 11.83 6.62
N ASN A 141 -11.03 11.19 6.77
CA ASN A 141 -12.30 11.77 6.32
C ASN A 141 -12.56 13.16 6.90
N ALA A 142 -12.32 13.34 8.20
CA ALA A 142 -12.48 14.64 8.87
C ALA A 142 -11.50 15.68 8.30
N VAL A 143 -10.26 15.29 7.97
CA VAL A 143 -9.29 16.18 7.29
C VAL A 143 -9.79 16.61 5.92
N LEU A 144 -10.40 15.68 5.18
CA LEU A 144 -10.90 15.93 3.83
C LEU A 144 -12.18 16.77 3.83
N GLU A 145 -13.00 16.69 4.88
CA GLU A 145 -14.23 17.46 5.04
C GLU A 145 -13.99 18.86 5.62
N ALA A 146 -12.90 19.05 6.36
CA ALA A 146 -12.50 20.34 6.89
C ALA A 146 -12.12 21.33 5.76
N ARG A 147 -12.09 22.63 6.09
CA ARG A 147 -11.70 23.70 5.16
C ARG A 147 -10.33 23.39 4.54
N GLY A 148 -10.26 23.43 3.22
CA GLY A 148 -9.04 23.11 2.46
C GLY A 148 -8.70 21.61 2.40
N GLY A 149 -9.60 20.72 2.81
CA GLY A 149 -9.46 19.28 2.67
C GLY A 149 -9.45 18.80 1.21
N GLU A 150 -10.16 19.50 0.32
CA GLU A 150 -10.15 19.22 -1.13
C GLU A 150 -8.74 19.34 -1.73
N GLN A 151 -7.95 20.32 -1.29
CA GLN A 151 -6.55 20.46 -1.72
C GLN A 151 -5.69 19.28 -1.23
N VAL A 152 -5.87 18.86 0.03
CA VAL A 152 -5.17 17.69 0.58
C VAL A 152 -5.51 16.43 -0.23
N LEU A 153 -6.79 16.24 -0.57
CA LEU A 153 -7.24 15.13 -1.41
C LEU A 153 -6.63 15.21 -2.81
N ALA A 154 -6.63 16.39 -3.42
CA ALA A 154 -6.04 16.62 -4.73
C ALA A 154 -4.54 16.30 -4.75
N ASP A 155 -3.80 16.73 -3.73
CA ASP A 155 -2.36 16.48 -3.61
C ASP A 155 -2.04 15.01 -3.42
N LEU A 156 -2.83 14.30 -2.59
CA LEU A 156 -2.70 12.85 -2.43
C LEU A 156 -2.99 12.12 -3.74
N ARG A 157 -4.12 12.43 -4.40
CA ARG A 157 -4.54 11.76 -5.64
C ARG A 157 -3.63 12.07 -6.82
N ARG A 158 -2.93 13.21 -6.80
CA ARG A 158 -1.98 13.59 -7.85
C ARG A 158 -0.76 12.66 -7.91
N THR A 159 -0.27 12.19 -6.76
CA THR A 159 0.97 11.42 -6.71
C THR A 159 0.77 9.95 -6.37
N LEU A 160 -0.34 9.58 -5.70
CA LEU A 160 -0.63 8.21 -5.29
C LEU A 160 -0.82 7.30 -6.51
N ARG A 161 0.02 6.26 -6.59
CA ARG A 161 0.04 5.25 -7.66
C ARG A 161 -0.38 3.88 -7.19
N THR A 162 -0.07 3.58 -5.94
CA THR A 162 -0.35 2.27 -5.35
C THR A 162 -0.91 2.43 -3.95
N LEU A 163 -2.00 1.72 -3.69
CA LEU A 163 -2.53 1.49 -2.35
C LEU A 163 -2.26 0.04 -1.96
N VAL A 164 -1.62 -0.14 -0.81
CA VAL A 164 -1.38 -1.45 -0.19
C VAL A 164 -2.25 -1.58 1.07
N LEU A 165 -2.98 -2.68 1.20
CA LEU A 165 -3.66 -3.05 2.45
C LEU A 165 -3.00 -4.33 3.00
N ASP A 166 -2.15 -4.19 4.02
CA ASP A 166 -1.54 -5.33 4.70
C ASP A 166 -2.41 -5.77 5.88
N GLU A 167 -2.61 -7.08 6.01
CA GLU A 167 -3.69 -7.67 6.82
C GLU A 167 -5.08 -7.08 6.46
N SER A 168 -5.41 -7.12 5.16
CA SER A 168 -6.63 -6.50 4.64
C SER A 168 -7.93 -7.02 5.29
N ASP A 169 -7.93 -8.26 5.78
CA ASP A 169 -9.02 -8.85 6.57
C ASP A 169 -9.22 -8.15 7.92
N ALA A 170 -8.14 -7.72 8.58
CA ALA A 170 -8.21 -6.93 9.81
C ALA A 170 -8.58 -5.46 9.55
N ILE A 171 -8.20 -4.92 8.40
CA ILE A 171 -8.49 -3.51 8.01
C ILE A 171 -9.95 -3.33 7.60
N LEU A 172 -10.45 -4.22 6.73
CA LEU A 172 -11.78 -4.13 6.11
C LEU A 172 -12.84 -5.01 6.79
N GLY A 173 -12.45 -5.86 7.74
CA GLY A 173 -13.38 -6.69 8.49
C GLY A 173 -14.21 -5.88 9.50
N PRO A 174 -15.56 -5.94 9.48
CA PRO A 174 -16.35 -5.35 10.55
C PRO A 174 -16.03 -6.03 11.90
N LYS A 175 -15.54 -5.25 12.87
CA LYS A 175 -15.27 -5.74 14.24
C LYS A 175 -16.59 -6.06 14.95
N GLY A 176 -16.81 -7.32 15.31
CA GLY A 176 -18.02 -7.81 15.99
C GLY A 176 -18.24 -9.31 15.76
N LYS A 177 -19.28 -9.91 16.37
CA LYS A 177 -19.70 -11.32 16.21
C LYS A 177 -20.17 -11.60 14.76
N GLY A 178 -19.25 -11.51 13.80
CA GLY A 178 -19.48 -11.48 12.36
C GLY A 178 -19.54 -12.85 11.71
N GLY A 179 -20.06 -13.85 12.42
CA GLY A 179 -20.40 -15.16 11.84
C GLY A 179 -21.64 -15.11 10.94
N MET A 180 -22.52 -14.10 11.08
CA MET A 180 -23.90 -14.16 10.55
C MET A 180 -24.47 -12.87 9.94
N LEU A 181 -23.64 -11.94 9.43
CA LEU A 181 -24.18 -10.79 8.69
C LEU A 181 -24.54 -11.17 7.25
N ASN A 182 -25.81 -10.99 6.87
CA ASN A 182 -26.25 -11.14 5.49
C ASN A 182 -25.62 -10.06 4.57
N ARG A 183 -25.65 -10.31 3.26
CA ARG A 183 -24.99 -9.47 2.23
C ARG A 183 -25.35 -7.98 2.35
N SER A 184 -26.63 -7.65 2.49
CA SER A 184 -27.12 -6.27 2.52
C SER A 184 -26.74 -5.53 3.80
N ARG A 185 -26.72 -6.21 4.96
CA ARG A 185 -26.27 -5.62 6.23
C ARG A 185 -24.76 -5.39 6.22
N ARG A 186 -24.00 -6.29 5.61
CA ARG A 186 -22.55 -6.15 5.47
C ARG A 186 -22.17 -5.00 4.54
N ASN A 187 -22.80 -4.87 3.38
CA ASN A 187 -22.56 -3.73 2.48
C ASN A 187 -22.82 -2.41 3.20
N ARG A 188 -23.92 -2.31 3.96
CA ARG A 188 -24.21 -1.13 4.80
C ARG A 188 -23.18 -0.90 5.91
N ALA A 189 -22.61 -1.96 6.49
CA ALA A 189 -21.53 -1.84 7.48
C ALA A 189 -20.22 -1.34 6.84
N MET A 190 -19.89 -1.84 5.64
CA MET A 190 -18.73 -1.37 4.86
C MET A 190 -18.89 0.09 4.42
N GLU A 191 -20.10 0.48 4.01
CA GLU A 191 -20.44 1.88 3.70
C GLU A 191 -20.23 2.82 4.87
N LYS A 192 -20.35 2.32 6.11
CA LYS A 192 -20.15 3.11 7.33
C LYS A 192 -18.74 2.99 7.89
N LEU A 193 -17.87 2.15 7.30
CA LEU A 193 -16.53 1.91 7.80
C LEU A 193 -15.62 3.09 7.42
N PRO A 194 -15.19 3.95 8.36
CA PRO A 194 -14.60 5.23 7.99
C PRO A 194 -13.31 5.08 7.16
N GLN A 195 -12.45 4.11 7.49
CA GLN A 195 -11.25 3.86 6.70
C GLN A 195 -11.56 3.39 5.28
N ALA A 196 -12.64 2.62 5.07
CA ALA A 196 -13.04 2.20 3.73
C ALA A 196 -13.54 3.38 2.88
N GLN A 197 -14.28 4.32 3.50
CA GLN A 197 -14.69 5.57 2.85
C GLN A 197 -13.49 6.43 2.46
N ALA A 198 -12.50 6.58 3.35
CA ALA A 198 -11.29 7.35 3.08
C ALA A 198 -10.49 6.74 1.92
N LEU A 199 -10.28 5.42 1.95
CA LEU A 199 -9.61 4.68 0.88
C LEU A 199 -10.33 4.86 -0.45
N ARG A 200 -11.66 4.77 -0.45
CA ARG A 200 -12.48 4.97 -1.64
C ARG A 200 -12.30 6.36 -2.24
N ARG A 201 -12.32 7.42 -1.42
CA ARG A 201 -12.07 8.80 -1.88
C ARG A 201 -10.69 8.95 -2.55
N LEU A 202 -9.68 8.18 -2.11
CA LEU A 202 -8.34 8.19 -2.69
C LEU A 202 -8.27 7.46 -4.05
N VAL A 203 -9.00 6.35 -4.22
CA VAL A 203 -8.87 5.47 -5.40
C VAL A 203 -9.96 5.66 -6.46
N GLU A 204 -11.03 6.39 -6.16
CA GLU A 204 -12.08 6.70 -7.13
C GLU A 204 -11.49 7.34 -8.40
N ARG A 205 -12.07 7.06 -9.57
CA ARG A 205 -11.56 7.62 -10.83
C ARG A 205 -11.92 9.10 -10.95
N ARG A 206 -11.03 9.89 -11.54
CA ARG A 206 -11.34 11.23 -12.05
C ARG A 206 -11.51 11.16 -13.56
N LYS A 207 -12.37 12.02 -14.10
CA LYS A 207 -12.52 12.20 -15.55
C LYS A 207 -11.26 12.85 -16.16
N ASP A 208 -10.50 13.59 -15.35
CA ASP A 208 -9.44 14.50 -15.82
C ASP A 208 -8.03 14.12 -15.34
N ALA A 209 -7.84 12.93 -14.72
CA ALA A 209 -6.52 12.53 -14.23
C ALA A 209 -5.73 11.82 -15.34
N GLU A 210 -4.56 12.38 -15.66
CA GLU A 210 -3.53 11.85 -16.56
C GLU A 210 -3.02 10.44 -16.16
N HIS A 211 -3.34 9.99 -14.93
CA HIS A 211 -2.93 8.68 -14.42
C HIS A 211 -4.00 7.60 -14.59
N THR A 212 -3.57 6.52 -15.25
CA THR A 212 -4.18 5.19 -15.24
C THR A 212 -4.37 4.73 -13.79
N ARG A 213 -5.57 4.24 -13.48
CA ARG A 213 -6.07 3.62 -12.22
C ARG A 213 -5.00 3.29 -11.16
N VAL A 214 -5.22 3.72 -9.91
CA VAL A 214 -4.40 3.35 -8.74
C VAL A 214 -4.29 1.83 -8.65
N GLN A 215 -3.06 1.32 -8.59
CA GLN A 215 -2.77 -0.10 -8.36
C GLN A 215 -3.14 -0.47 -6.93
N LEU A 216 -3.71 -1.66 -6.76
CA LEU A 216 -4.18 -2.15 -5.48
C LEU A 216 -3.47 -3.45 -5.15
N VAL A 217 -2.74 -3.48 -4.04
CA VAL A 217 -2.06 -4.69 -3.57
C VAL A 217 -2.62 -5.05 -2.21
N LEU A 218 -3.27 -6.20 -2.12
CA LEU A 218 -3.73 -6.72 -0.83
C LEU A 218 -2.80 -7.79 -0.34
N ALA A 219 -2.46 -7.76 0.94
CA ALA A 219 -1.82 -8.85 1.62
C ALA A 219 -2.73 -9.30 2.76
N SER A 220 -3.08 -10.59 2.77
CA SER A 220 -3.94 -11.13 3.83
C SER A 220 -3.58 -12.57 4.15
N ALA A 221 -3.75 -12.94 5.43
CA ALA A 221 -3.68 -14.33 5.85
C ALA A 221 -4.88 -15.14 5.36
N THR A 222 -5.99 -14.47 5.04
CA THR A 222 -7.27 -15.11 4.70
C THR A 222 -7.81 -14.52 3.40
N LEU A 223 -7.71 -15.26 2.29
CA LEU A 223 -8.31 -14.81 1.01
C LEU A 223 -9.72 -15.38 0.82
N SER A 224 -10.59 -15.10 1.78
CA SER A 224 -11.99 -15.52 1.68
C SER A 224 -12.73 -14.68 0.64
N ALA A 225 -13.75 -15.27 -0.02
CA ALA A 225 -14.70 -14.53 -0.88
C ALA A 225 -15.35 -13.33 -0.17
N ARG A 226 -15.29 -13.29 1.16
CA ARG A 226 -15.65 -12.15 2.00
C ARG A 226 -14.69 -10.97 1.81
N VAL A 227 -13.38 -11.17 1.96
CA VAL A 227 -12.35 -10.12 1.84
C VAL A 227 -12.34 -9.54 0.42
N MET A 228 -12.46 -10.40 -0.59
CA MET A 228 -12.55 -9.95 -1.99
C MET A 228 -13.77 -9.07 -2.28
N ARG A 229 -14.90 -9.32 -1.61
CA ARG A 229 -16.10 -8.48 -1.72
C ARG A 229 -15.94 -7.13 -1.02
N ASP A 230 -15.37 -7.13 0.18
CA ASP A 230 -15.10 -5.88 0.90
C ASP A 230 -14.10 -5.01 0.15
N LEU A 231 -13.13 -5.64 -0.53
CA LEU A 231 -12.25 -4.94 -1.45
C LEU A 231 -13.02 -4.34 -2.64
N ALA A 232 -13.85 -5.15 -3.31
CA ALA A 232 -14.66 -4.70 -4.45
C ALA A 232 -15.49 -3.44 -4.12
N PHE A 233 -15.86 -3.27 -2.85
CA PHE A 233 -16.49 -2.07 -2.33
C PHE A 233 -15.54 -0.86 -2.30
N VAL A 234 -14.34 -0.99 -1.72
CA VAL A 234 -13.33 0.09 -1.62
C VAL A 234 -12.91 0.60 -3.01
N VAL A 235 -12.84 -0.31 -3.98
CA VAL A 235 -12.19 -0.08 -5.28
C VAL A 235 -13.19 0.19 -6.41
N GLY A 236 -14.49 0.08 -6.12
CA GLY A 236 -15.57 0.26 -7.09
C GLY A 236 -15.67 -0.87 -8.11
N ARG A 237 -16.40 -1.95 -7.77
CA ARG A 237 -17.10 -2.97 -8.61
C ARG A 237 -16.40 -3.61 -9.84
N ARG A 238 -15.17 -3.26 -10.22
CA ARG A 238 -14.48 -3.80 -11.42
C ARG A 238 -13.04 -4.28 -11.21
N ALA A 239 -12.50 -4.25 -9.98
CA ALA A 239 -11.15 -4.74 -9.70
C ALA A 239 -11.11 -6.14 -9.06
N ALA A 240 -12.26 -6.80 -8.90
CA ALA A 240 -12.38 -8.09 -8.20
C ALA A 240 -12.93 -9.22 -9.11
N THR A 241 -12.92 -9.04 -10.42
CA THR A 241 -13.48 -10.02 -11.38
C THR A 241 -12.44 -10.89 -12.08
N ASP A 242 -11.15 -10.69 -11.82
CA ASP A 242 -10.12 -11.51 -12.43
C ASP A 242 -9.53 -12.44 -11.35
N GLU A 243 -10.24 -13.53 -11.07
CA GLU A 243 -9.59 -14.79 -10.66
C GLU A 243 -9.22 -15.57 -11.93
N PRO A 244 -8.14 -16.38 -11.91
CA PRO A 244 -7.75 -17.23 -13.02
C PRO A 244 -8.79 -18.31 -13.35
#